data_AF-A0AA85FGK1-F1
#
_entry.id   AF-A0AA85FGK1-F1
#
_cell.length_a   1.000
_cell.length_b   1.000
_cell.length_c   1.000
_cell.angle_alpha   90.00
_cell.angle_beta   90.00
_cell.angle_gamma   90.00
#
_symmetry.space_group_name_H-M   'P 1'
#
loop_
_entity.id
_entity.type
_entity.pdbx_description
1 polymer ?
#
loop_
_entity_poly.entity_id
_entity_poly.type
_entity_poly.pdbx_seq_one_letter_code
_entity_poly.pdbx_strand_id
1 'polypeptide(L)'
;MISCRPKLIITKFLLRYRRNRLRSMDRLVESGITANVLNDAAAAFITTLIKEMGPRAPRLCHRDTESFDYLEDLNILFPKGKFIHIVRDGRATVASKIARYINSNYTSENITDAILTWDEDTTQILEDCEYIVLNPLREIQKVLQFLSLPWDEKLLKYGTDFSRTDQLIHRSSLDSWSKEDSLLSEEYITFMNENSIALKQLGYLTDEIPPNYATICNN
;
A
#
# COMPACT_ATOMS: atom_id res chain seq x y z
N MET A 1 20.30 -11.00 -2.39
CA MET A 1 19.05 -11.66 -1.95
C MET A 1 18.32 -10.73 -0.99
N ILE A 2 17.06 -10.39 -1.27
CA ILE A 2 16.18 -9.62 -0.38
C ILE A 2 15.35 -10.59 0.44
N SER A 3 15.05 -10.23 1.69
CA SER A 3 14.09 -10.99 2.49
C SER A 3 13.01 -10.05 3.02
N CYS A 4 11.80 -10.16 2.49
CA CYS A 4 10.65 -9.35 2.89
C CYS A 4 9.96 -9.92 4.14
N ARG A 5 9.54 -9.05 5.06
CA ARG A 5 8.81 -9.40 6.28
C ARG A 5 7.33 -9.07 6.16
N PRO A 6 6.44 -9.85 6.81
CA PRO A 6 5.04 -9.52 6.91
C PRO A 6 4.82 -8.26 7.78
N LYS A 7 3.56 -7.85 7.92
CA LYS A 7 3.13 -6.63 8.61
C LYS A 7 3.66 -6.56 10.05
N LEU A 8 4.12 -5.36 10.44
CA LEU A 8 4.59 -5.02 11.77
C LEU A 8 3.50 -4.22 12.45
N ILE A 9 2.69 -4.90 13.26
CA ILE A 9 1.52 -4.28 13.90
C ILE A 9 1.91 -3.02 14.70
N ILE A 10 3.10 -3.00 15.30
CA ILE A 10 3.55 -1.91 16.18
C ILE A 10 4.03 -0.65 15.43
N THR A 11 4.46 -0.76 14.17
CA THR A 11 5.08 0.34 13.42
C THR A 11 4.14 1.53 13.28
N LYS A 12 2.88 1.28 12.89
CA LYS A 12 1.84 2.32 12.79
C LYS A 12 1.66 3.09 14.09
N PHE A 13 1.64 2.41 15.24
CA PHE A 13 1.45 3.07 16.54
C PHE A 13 2.63 3.96 16.90
N LEU A 14 3.85 3.52 16.60
CA LEU A 14 5.06 4.31 16.81
C LEU A 14 5.06 5.56 15.92
N LEU A 15 4.74 5.40 14.63
CA LEU A 15 4.66 6.51 13.68
C LEU A 15 3.56 7.51 14.07
N ARG A 16 2.39 7.01 14.47
CA ARG A 16 1.30 7.85 14.99
C ARG A 16 1.70 8.64 16.24
N TYR A 17 2.38 8.00 17.19
CA TYR A 17 2.91 8.70 18.37
C TYR A 17 3.88 9.81 17.97
N ARG A 18 4.77 9.53 17.00
CA ARG A 18 5.74 10.50 16.50
C ARG A 18 5.06 11.70 15.82
N ARG A 19 4.03 11.48 14.99
CA ARG A 19 3.31 12.57 14.32
C ARG A 19 2.56 13.47 15.31
N ASN A 20 1.98 12.87 16.36
CA ASN A 20 1.14 13.60 17.33
C ASN A 20 1.91 14.25 18.50
N ARG A 21 3.24 14.20 18.52
CA ARG A 21 4.07 14.66 19.65
C ARG A 21 4.28 16.18 19.75
N LEU A 22 3.71 16.97 18.82
CA LEU A 22 3.94 18.42 18.73
C LEU A 22 3.71 19.15 20.05
N ARG A 23 2.70 18.74 20.83
CA ARG A 23 2.38 19.36 22.13
C ARG A 23 3.36 19.06 23.26
N SER A 24 4.28 18.11 23.08
CA SER A 24 5.23 17.67 24.11
C SER A 24 6.68 17.88 23.71
N MET A 25 6.93 18.44 22.53
CA MET A 25 8.29 18.53 21.97
C MET A 25 9.20 19.41 22.84
N ASP A 26 8.70 20.53 23.36
CA ASP A 26 9.49 21.43 24.21
C ASP A 26 9.98 20.72 25.49
N ARG A 27 9.09 19.99 26.16
CA ARG A 27 9.42 19.19 27.35
C ARG A 27 10.41 18.05 27.06
N LEU A 28 10.29 17.43 25.89
CA LEU A 28 11.21 16.39 25.45
C LEU A 28 12.60 16.98 25.22
N VAL A 29 12.68 18.14 24.55
CA VAL A 29 13.92 18.85 24.28
C VAL A 29 14.59 19.32 25.58
N GLU A 30 13.82 19.87 26.53
CA GLU A 30 14.31 20.24 27.88
C GLU A 30 14.93 19.05 28.63
N SER A 31 14.46 17.83 28.35
CA SER A 31 14.97 16.58 28.92
C SER A 31 16.09 15.93 28.08
N GLY A 32 16.61 16.63 27.05
CA GLY A 32 17.66 16.13 26.15
C GLY A 32 17.17 15.18 25.05
N ILE A 33 15.87 14.96 24.93
CA ILE A 33 15.25 14.10 23.92
C ILE A 33 14.92 14.95 22.68
N THR A 34 15.91 15.12 21.82
CA THR A 34 15.75 15.88 20.57
C THR A 34 15.01 15.07 19.49
N ALA A 35 14.58 15.76 18.42
CA ALA A 35 14.00 15.10 17.24
C ALA A 35 14.92 14.00 16.67
N ASN A 36 16.23 14.25 16.60
CA ASN A 36 17.20 13.28 16.09
C ASN A 36 17.31 12.05 16.99
N VAL A 37 17.37 12.23 18.32
CA VAL A 37 17.38 11.12 19.27
C VAL A 37 16.14 10.23 19.10
N LEU A 38 14.96 10.84 18.94
CA LEU A 38 13.73 10.09 18.69
C LEU A 38 13.70 9.42 17.30
N ASN A 39 14.31 10.04 16.29
CA ASN A 39 14.43 9.45 14.96
C ASN A 39 15.33 8.22 15.00
N ASP A 40 16.52 8.33 15.61
CA ASP A 40 17.47 7.24 15.75
C ASP A 40 16.86 6.08 16.55
N ALA A 41 16.20 6.38 17.67
CA ALA A 41 15.53 5.37 18.49
C ALA A 41 14.40 4.65 17.74
N ALA A 42 13.55 5.40 17.01
CA ALA A 42 12.46 4.82 16.24
C ALA A 42 12.97 3.98 15.06
N ALA A 43 13.97 4.47 14.33
CA ALA A 43 14.60 3.73 13.23
C ALA A 43 15.26 2.45 13.73
N ALA A 44 15.96 2.49 14.87
CA ALA A 44 16.58 1.33 15.49
C ALA A 44 15.54 0.30 15.95
N PHE A 45 14.43 0.76 16.56
CA PHE A 45 13.33 -0.10 16.98
C PHE A 45 12.72 -0.84 15.79
N ILE A 46 12.29 -0.12 14.75
CA ILE A 46 11.69 -0.71 13.54
C ILE A 46 12.70 -1.66 12.86
N THR A 47 13.96 -1.25 12.72
CA THR A 47 15.01 -2.08 12.10
C THR A 47 15.22 -3.39 12.84
N THR A 48 15.21 -3.34 14.18
CA THR A 48 15.38 -4.54 15.02
C THR A 48 14.24 -5.53 14.76
N LEU A 49 13.00 -5.06 14.74
CA LEU A 49 11.85 -5.93 14.47
C LEU A 49 11.93 -6.57 13.07
N ILE A 50 12.27 -5.80 12.04
CA ILE A 50 12.43 -6.34 10.68
C ILE A 50 13.52 -7.43 10.64
N LYS A 51 14.62 -7.25 11.36
CA LYS A 51 15.71 -8.23 11.43
C LYS A 51 15.28 -9.53 12.10
N GLU A 52 14.59 -9.44 13.23
CA GLU A 52 14.21 -10.60 14.05
C GLU A 52 13.09 -11.45 13.43
N MET A 53 12.25 -10.89 12.57
CA MET A 53 11.12 -11.61 11.97
C MET A 53 11.49 -12.62 10.86
N GLY A 54 12.77 -12.86 10.58
CA GLY A 54 13.16 -13.81 9.54
C GLY A 54 14.64 -13.87 9.26
N PRO A 55 15.06 -14.64 8.23
CA PRO A 55 16.47 -14.93 7.98
C PRO A 55 17.27 -13.66 7.63
N ARG A 56 18.55 -13.66 8.03
CA ARG A 56 19.47 -12.55 7.71
C ARG A 56 19.59 -12.37 6.20
N ALA A 57 19.51 -11.12 5.74
CA ALA A 57 19.65 -10.77 4.34
C ALA A 57 20.41 -9.44 4.19
N PRO A 58 21.22 -9.27 3.12
CA PRO A 58 21.92 -8.02 2.85
C PRO A 58 20.99 -6.82 2.63
N ARG A 59 19.77 -7.07 2.14
CA ARG A 59 18.72 -6.06 1.95
C ARG A 59 17.46 -6.53 2.65
N LEU A 60 16.97 -5.71 3.58
CA LEU A 60 15.74 -5.95 4.31
C LEU A 60 14.57 -5.31 3.56
N CYS A 61 13.41 -5.94 3.64
CA CYS A 61 12.18 -5.46 3.06
C CYS A 61 11.06 -5.66 4.08
N HIS A 62 10.09 -4.76 4.07
CA HIS A 62 8.95 -4.79 4.97
C HIS A 62 7.68 -4.45 4.19
N ARG A 63 6.63 -5.27 4.34
CA ARG A 63 5.33 -5.04 3.71
C ARG A 63 4.30 -4.68 4.77
N ASP A 64 3.89 -3.42 4.79
CA ASP A 64 2.76 -2.93 5.58
C ASP A 64 2.03 -1.84 4.82
N THR A 65 0.73 -2.03 4.60
CA THR A 65 -0.10 -1.09 3.86
C THR A 65 -0.39 0.17 4.66
N GLU A 66 -0.51 0.07 5.98
CA GLU A 66 -0.91 1.22 6.82
C GLU A 66 0.26 2.11 7.25
N SER A 67 1.49 1.65 7.06
CA SER A 67 2.67 2.48 7.33
C SER A 67 2.86 3.57 6.26
N PHE A 68 2.24 3.43 5.08
CA PHE A 68 2.32 4.41 4.00
C PHE A 68 1.60 5.73 4.33
N ASP A 69 0.64 5.74 5.26
CA ASP A 69 0.01 6.96 5.81
C ASP A 69 1.04 7.91 6.49
N TYR A 70 2.25 7.42 6.71
CA TYR A 70 3.37 8.10 7.37
C TYR A 70 4.62 8.10 6.49
N LEU A 71 4.46 8.17 5.16
CA LEU A 71 5.58 8.06 4.22
C LEU A 71 6.68 9.10 4.44
N GLU A 72 6.31 10.36 4.72
CA GLU A 72 7.27 11.42 5.02
C GLU A 72 8.10 11.11 6.30
N ASP A 73 7.44 10.66 7.37
CA ASP A 73 8.08 10.19 8.60
C ASP A 73 9.02 9.01 8.31
N LEU A 74 8.59 8.05 7.49
CA LEU A 74 9.41 6.91 7.09
C LEU A 74 10.65 7.34 6.30
N ASN A 75 10.52 8.34 5.43
CA ASN A 75 11.65 8.90 4.68
C ASN A 75 12.66 9.59 5.60
N ILE A 76 12.19 10.27 6.65
CA ILE A 76 13.05 10.84 7.69
C ILE A 76 13.80 9.73 8.46
N LEU A 77 13.11 8.65 8.83
CA LEU A 77 13.70 7.54 9.57
C LEU A 77 14.66 6.67 8.72
N PHE A 78 14.36 6.54 7.44
CA PHE A 78 15.08 5.68 6.49
C PHE A 78 15.39 6.46 5.21
N PRO A 79 16.33 7.42 5.23
CA PRO A 79 16.62 8.28 4.07
C PRO A 79 17.24 7.54 2.87
N LYS A 80 17.70 6.30 3.07
CA LYS A 80 18.13 5.39 1.99
C LYS A 80 17.08 4.33 1.64
N GLY A 81 15.94 4.37 2.32
CA GLY A 81 14.80 3.50 2.08
C GLY A 81 14.21 3.77 0.70
N LYS A 82 13.64 2.72 0.11
CA LYS A 82 12.89 2.82 -1.14
C LYS A 82 11.49 2.31 -0.86
N PHE A 83 10.49 3.12 -1.18
CA PHE A 83 9.09 2.85 -0.88
C PHE A 83 8.36 2.54 -2.17
N ILE A 84 7.59 1.45 -2.16
CA ILE A 84 6.80 1.02 -3.32
C ILE A 84 5.36 0.92 -2.85
N HIS A 85 4.54 1.86 -3.29
CA HIS A 85 3.11 1.81 -3.07
C HIS A 85 2.43 1.09 -4.22
N ILE A 86 1.54 0.15 -3.92
CA ILE A 86 0.79 -0.60 -4.93
C ILE A 86 -0.61 0.00 -5.02
N VAL A 87 -0.90 0.64 -6.14
CA VAL A 87 -2.21 1.22 -6.41
C VAL A 87 -3.06 0.22 -7.20
N ARG A 88 -4.34 0.15 -6.86
CA ARG A 88 -5.35 -0.66 -7.55
C ARG A 88 -6.62 0.17 -7.68
N ASP A 89 -7.46 -0.15 -8.66
CA ASP A 89 -8.81 0.39 -8.77
C ASP A 89 -9.52 0.39 -7.41
N GLY A 90 -9.99 1.56 -7.00
CA GLY A 90 -10.63 1.77 -5.70
C GLY A 90 -11.88 0.93 -5.53
N ARG A 91 -12.65 0.73 -6.60
CA ARG A 91 -13.87 -0.10 -6.58
C ARG A 91 -13.52 -1.54 -6.24
N ALA A 92 -12.49 -2.08 -6.88
CA ALA A 92 -11.96 -3.41 -6.60
C ALA A 92 -11.35 -3.54 -5.19
N THR A 93 -10.72 -2.46 -4.70
CA THR A 93 -10.09 -2.41 -3.38
C THR A 93 -11.12 -2.38 -2.25
N VAL A 94 -12.12 -1.52 -2.34
CA VAL A 94 -13.21 -1.39 -1.37
C VAL A 94 -14.02 -2.68 -1.31
N ALA A 95 -14.48 -3.21 -2.47
CA ALA A 95 -15.19 -4.49 -2.54
C ALA A 95 -14.44 -5.61 -1.82
N SER A 96 -13.12 -5.72 -2.10
CA SER A 96 -12.28 -6.76 -1.52
C SER A 96 -12.03 -6.57 -0.02
N LYS A 97 -11.92 -5.33 0.48
CA LYS A 97 -11.70 -5.06 1.91
C LYS A 97 -12.93 -5.49 2.73
N ILE A 98 -14.11 -5.19 2.23
CA ILE A 98 -15.39 -5.50 2.88
C ILE A 98 -15.68 -7.00 2.81
N ALA A 99 -15.61 -7.61 1.62
CA ALA A 99 -15.89 -9.04 1.43
C ALA A 99 -14.97 -9.96 2.25
N ARG A 100 -13.74 -9.52 2.55
CA ARG A 100 -12.75 -10.28 3.32
C ARG A 100 -12.67 -9.87 4.79
N TYR A 101 -13.50 -8.95 5.25
CA TYR A 101 -13.49 -8.43 6.63
C TYR A 101 -12.09 -7.94 7.07
N ILE A 102 -11.35 -7.28 6.16
CA ILE A 102 -9.97 -6.82 6.44
C ILE A 102 -9.98 -5.67 7.45
N ASN A 103 -10.97 -4.79 7.36
CA ASN A 103 -11.21 -3.74 8.34
C ASN A 103 -12.59 -3.97 8.94
N SER A 104 -12.66 -4.28 10.23
CA SER A 104 -13.91 -4.52 10.95
C SER A 104 -14.83 -3.30 10.97
N ASN A 105 -14.28 -2.10 10.74
CA ASN A 105 -15.05 -0.86 10.68
C ASN A 105 -15.74 -0.68 9.32
N TYR A 106 -15.44 -1.48 8.30
CA TYR A 106 -16.11 -1.40 7.01
C TYR A 106 -17.05 -2.60 6.83
N THR A 107 -18.33 -2.32 6.70
CA THR A 107 -19.42 -3.27 6.49
C THR A 107 -20.22 -2.85 5.25
N SER A 108 -21.21 -3.66 4.88
CA SER A 108 -22.17 -3.28 3.84
C SER A 108 -22.99 -2.05 4.19
N GLU A 109 -23.09 -1.69 5.48
CA GLU A 109 -23.91 -0.56 5.95
C GLU A 109 -23.18 0.78 5.85
N ASN A 110 -21.84 0.77 5.74
CA ASN A 110 -21.02 1.98 5.66
C ASN A 110 -19.98 1.92 4.52
N ILE A 111 -20.39 1.37 3.38
CA ILE A 111 -19.58 1.32 2.16
C ILE A 111 -19.08 2.72 1.77
N THR A 112 -19.91 3.75 1.90
CA THR A 112 -19.55 5.14 1.60
C THR A 112 -18.34 5.61 2.41
N ASP A 113 -18.25 5.29 3.69
CA ASP A 113 -17.10 5.66 4.53
C ASP A 113 -15.82 4.96 4.06
N ALA A 114 -15.94 3.69 3.66
CA ALA A 114 -14.83 2.92 3.10
C ALA A 114 -14.34 3.49 1.76
N ILE A 115 -15.26 3.97 0.93
CA ILE A 115 -14.97 4.66 -0.34
C ILE A 115 -14.22 5.96 -0.07
N LEU A 116 -14.77 6.83 0.78
CA LEU A 116 -14.19 8.14 1.07
C LEU A 116 -12.82 8.02 1.73
N THR A 117 -12.66 7.09 2.67
CA THR A 117 -11.35 6.84 3.30
C THR A 117 -10.34 6.34 2.27
N TRP A 118 -10.73 5.41 1.38
CA TRP A 118 -9.81 4.95 0.32
C TRP A 118 -9.39 6.09 -0.61
N ASP A 119 -10.32 6.97 -0.98
CA ASP A 119 -10.03 8.11 -1.87
C ASP A 119 -9.08 9.10 -1.20
N GLU A 120 -9.33 9.45 0.06
CA GLU A 120 -8.49 10.35 0.87
C GLU A 120 -7.08 9.77 1.05
N ASP A 121 -6.97 8.53 1.55
CA ASP A 121 -5.68 7.87 1.79
C ASP A 121 -4.87 7.76 0.50
N THR A 122 -5.53 7.36 -0.59
CA THR A 122 -4.85 7.19 -1.89
C THR A 122 -4.39 8.54 -2.41
N THR A 123 -5.27 9.56 -2.44
CA THR A 123 -4.94 10.90 -2.93
C THR A 123 -3.79 11.55 -2.16
N GLN A 124 -3.64 11.28 -0.87
CA GLN A 124 -2.47 11.74 -0.10
C GLN A 124 -1.18 11.00 -0.55
N ILE A 125 -1.24 9.69 -0.75
CA ILE A 125 -0.06 8.88 -1.11
C ILE A 125 0.41 9.12 -2.54
N LEU A 126 -0.52 9.07 -3.51
CA LEU A 126 -0.86 10.30 -4.22
C LEU A 126 0.24 11.38 -4.32
N GLU A 127 -0.09 12.54 -3.80
CA GLU A 127 0.76 13.73 -3.71
C GLU A 127 2.21 13.47 -3.25
N ASP A 128 2.44 12.45 -2.42
CA ASP A 128 3.75 12.10 -1.89
C ASP A 128 4.64 11.25 -2.85
N CYS A 129 4.11 10.72 -3.98
CA CYS A 129 4.80 9.74 -4.83
C CYS A 129 4.70 9.99 -6.36
N GLU A 130 5.67 9.46 -7.12
CA GLU A 130 5.56 9.23 -8.58
C GLU A 130 5.03 7.80 -8.84
N TYR A 131 3.94 7.62 -9.59
CA TYR A 131 3.32 6.29 -9.79
C TYR A 131 3.85 5.51 -10.98
N ILE A 132 3.56 4.21 -10.93
CA ILE A 132 3.90 3.23 -11.95
C ILE A 132 2.65 2.36 -12.23
N VAL A 133 2.19 2.33 -13.49
CA VAL A 133 0.96 1.62 -13.94
C VAL A 133 1.30 0.39 -14.82
N LEU A 134 0.36 -0.58 -14.88
CA LEU A 134 0.52 -2.04 -14.95
C LEU A 134 0.87 -2.70 -16.31
N ASN A 135 2.02 -3.38 -16.36
CA ASN A 135 2.25 -4.66 -17.04
C ASN A 135 3.19 -5.52 -16.15
N PRO A 136 2.78 -6.69 -15.61
CA PRO A 136 3.56 -7.40 -14.58
C PRO A 136 5.05 -7.61 -14.93
N LEU A 137 5.36 -7.94 -16.18
CA LEU A 137 6.75 -8.13 -16.61
C LEU A 137 7.51 -6.81 -16.63
N ARG A 138 6.93 -5.78 -17.28
CA ARG A 138 7.52 -4.44 -17.39
C ARG A 138 7.64 -3.76 -16.03
N GLU A 139 6.67 -3.97 -15.13
CA GLU A 139 6.66 -3.37 -13.80
C GLU A 139 7.63 -4.06 -12.86
N ILE A 140 7.75 -5.39 -12.90
CA ILE A 140 8.80 -6.06 -12.14
C ILE A 140 10.17 -5.54 -12.60
N GLN A 141 10.39 -5.36 -13.92
CA GLN A 141 11.62 -4.79 -14.44
C GLN A 141 11.87 -3.35 -13.94
N LYS A 142 10.87 -2.46 -14.02
CA LYS A 142 10.96 -1.09 -13.49
C LYS A 142 11.20 -1.07 -11.98
N VAL A 143 10.52 -1.92 -11.21
CA VAL A 143 10.71 -2.06 -9.76
C VAL A 143 12.13 -2.53 -9.44
N LEU A 144 12.65 -3.53 -10.16
CA LEU A 144 14.02 -4.01 -9.98
C LEU A 144 15.04 -2.93 -10.34
N GLN A 145 14.81 -2.17 -11.42
CA GLN A 145 15.64 -1.03 -11.79
C GLN A 145 15.62 0.05 -10.71
N PHE A 146 14.43 0.43 -10.25
CA PHE A 146 14.23 1.38 -9.15
C PHE A 146 14.96 0.92 -7.89
N LEU A 147 14.88 -0.37 -7.55
CA LEU A 147 15.58 -0.95 -6.40
C LEU A 147 17.07 -1.23 -6.65
N SER A 148 17.56 -1.09 -7.88
CA SER A 148 18.91 -1.46 -8.29
C SER A 148 19.22 -2.93 -7.97
N LEU A 149 18.40 -3.82 -8.52
CA LEU A 149 18.45 -5.27 -8.36
C LEU A 149 18.53 -5.96 -9.74
N PRO A 150 19.20 -7.12 -9.83
CA PRO A 150 19.18 -7.93 -11.04
C PRO A 150 17.82 -8.62 -11.22
N TRP A 151 17.53 -8.97 -12.48
CA TRP A 151 16.42 -9.86 -12.83
C TRP A 151 16.63 -11.27 -12.27
N ASP A 152 15.55 -11.92 -11.84
CA ASP A 152 15.51 -13.32 -11.43
C ASP A 152 14.21 -13.95 -11.96
N GLU A 153 14.33 -15.01 -12.76
CA GLU A 153 13.19 -15.76 -13.34
C GLU A 153 12.24 -16.32 -12.28
N LYS A 154 12.70 -16.51 -11.04
CA LYS A 154 11.85 -16.93 -9.92
C LYS A 154 10.78 -15.91 -9.57
N LEU A 155 10.95 -14.64 -9.92
CA LEU A 155 9.97 -13.58 -9.64
C LEU A 155 8.65 -13.80 -10.37
N LEU A 156 8.69 -14.41 -11.56
CA LEU A 156 7.49 -14.80 -12.31
C LEU A 156 6.84 -16.08 -11.77
N LYS A 157 7.52 -16.80 -10.88
CA LYS A 157 7.10 -18.08 -10.29
C LYS A 157 6.72 -17.95 -8.81
N TYR A 158 6.63 -16.72 -8.29
CA TYR A 158 6.20 -16.46 -6.92
C TYR A 158 4.78 -17.01 -6.73
N GLY A 159 4.61 -17.99 -5.82
CA GLY A 159 3.40 -18.83 -5.70
C GLY A 159 3.61 -20.33 -5.93
N THR A 160 4.84 -20.78 -6.22
CA THR A 160 5.20 -22.20 -6.42
C THR A 160 5.65 -22.92 -5.15
N ASP A 161 5.10 -22.57 -3.99
CA ASP A 161 5.06 -23.55 -2.90
C ASP A 161 4.16 -24.69 -3.37
N PHE A 162 4.74 -25.89 -3.51
CA PHE A 162 4.15 -27.11 -4.06
C PHE A 162 2.85 -27.60 -3.36
N SER A 163 2.31 -26.84 -2.39
CA SER A 163 1.10 -27.17 -1.63
C SER A 163 -0.08 -26.20 -1.81
N ARG A 164 0.06 -25.06 -2.51
CA ARG A 164 -1.04 -24.08 -2.66
C ARG A 164 -1.11 -23.48 -4.06
N THR A 165 -1.93 -24.09 -4.92
CA THR A 165 -2.16 -23.72 -6.33
C THR A 165 -2.90 -22.40 -6.55
N ASP A 166 -3.38 -21.73 -5.50
CA ASP A 166 -4.26 -20.55 -5.60
C ASP A 166 -3.52 -19.22 -5.84
N GLN A 167 -2.21 -19.24 -6.11
CA GLN A 167 -1.36 -18.05 -6.09
C GLN A 167 -0.60 -17.78 -7.40
N LEU A 168 -1.08 -18.31 -8.53
CA LEU A 168 -0.62 -17.84 -9.84
C LEU A 168 -1.14 -16.42 -10.10
N ILE A 169 -0.34 -15.59 -10.76
CA ILE A 169 -0.79 -14.26 -11.22
C ILE A 169 -1.99 -14.47 -12.14
N HIS A 170 -3.18 -14.14 -11.65
CA HIS A 170 -4.44 -14.33 -12.36
C HIS A 170 -5.19 -13.01 -12.50
N ARG A 171 -6.09 -12.95 -13.48
CA ARG A 171 -6.90 -11.75 -13.78
C ARG A 171 -8.29 -11.76 -13.14
N SER A 172 -8.68 -12.85 -12.47
CA SER A 172 -10.05 -13.07 -11.95
C SER A 172 -10.52 -11.99 -10.97
N SER A 173 -9.60 -11.31 -10.28
CA SER A 173 -9.93 -10.24 -9.33
C SER A 173 -9.90 -8.83 -9.92
N LEU A 174 -9.50 -8.63 -11.19
CA LEU A 174 -9.54 -7.29 -11.81
C LEU A 174 -10.98 -6.79 -11.90
N ASP A 175 -11.79 -7.69 -12.44
CA ASP A 175 -13.23 -7.74 -12.64
C ASP A 175 -14.26 -7.64 -11.54
N SER A 176 -13.96 -8.35 -10.45
CA SER A 176 -15.02 -9.05 -9.72
C SER A 176 -16.02 -8.13 -9.02
N TRP A 177 -15.64 -6.87 -8.82
CA TRP A 177 -16.47 -5.86 -8.20
C TRP A 177 -17.61 -5.35 -9.10
N SER A 178 -17.55 -5.60 -10.41
CA SER A 178 -18.58 -5.16 -11.37
C SER A 178 -19.61 -6.25 -11.70
N LYS A 179 -19.51 -7.43 -11.07
CA LYS A 179 -20.41 -8.56 -11.30
C LYS A 179 -21.69 -8.42 -10.46
N GLU A 180 -22.77 -9.07 -10.89
CA GLU A 180 -24.08 -8.99 -10.22
C GLU A 180 -24.06 -9.44 -8.75
N ASP A 181 -23.15 -10.33 -8.37
CA ASP A 181 -22.95 -10.84 -7.01
C ASP A 181 -22.03 -9.96 -6.15
N SER A 182 -21.58 -8.82 -6.68
CA SER A 182 -20.71 -7.88 -5.98
C SER A 182 -21.45 -7.09 -4.89
N LEU A 183 -20.71 -6.73 -3.84
CA LEU A 183 -21.18 -5.82 -2.80
C LEU A 183 -21.32 -4.36 -3.28
N LEU A 184 -20.61 -3.98 -4.35
CA LEU A 184 -20.75 -2.64 -4.92
C LEU A 184 -21.94 -2.61 -5.89
N SER A 185 -23.06 -2.03 -5.43
CA SER A 185 -24.18 -1.71 -6.29
C SER A 185 -23.84 -0.61 -7.30
N GLU A 186 -24.69 -0.47 -8.33
CA GLU A 186 -24.59 0.59 -9.34
C GLU A 186 -24.61 2.00 -8.72
N GLU A 187 -25.36 2.18 -7.63
CA GLU A 187 -25.38 3.43 -6.85
C GLU A 187 -23.99 3.78 -6.30
N TYR A 188 -23.30 2.83 -5.67
CA TYR A 188 -21.96 3.08 -5.13
C TYR A 188 -20.91 3.28 -6.23
N ILE A 189 -21.03 2.56 -7.34
CA ILE A 189 -20.15 2.75 -8.51
C ILE A 189 -20.32 4.18 -9.06
N THR A 190 -21.57 4.64 -9.20
CA THR A 190 -21.89 6.00 -9.65
C THR A 190 -21.33 7.04 -8.68
N PHE A 191 -21.56 6.84 -7.37
CA PHE A 191 -21.02 7.70 -6.32
C PHE A 191 -19.49 7.81 -6.41
N MET A 192 -18.77 6.70 -6.59
CA MET A 192 -17.31 6.71 -6.76
C MET A 192 -16.89 7.45 -8.03
N ASN A 193 -17.58 7.24 -9.15
CA ASN A 193 -17.23 7.90 -10.41
C ASN A 193 -17.42 9.42 -10.35
N GLU A 194 -18.42 9.90 -9.59
CA GLU A 194 -18.71 11.33 -9.43
C GLU A 194 -17.79 12.02 -8.43
N ASN A 195 -17.39 11.33 -7.36
CA ASN A 195 -16.76 11.96 -6.19
C ASN A 195 -15.26 11.62 -6.02
N SER A 196 -14.75 10.56 -6.63
CA SER A 196 -13.38 10.10 -6.39
C SER A 196 -12.32 10.90 -7.15
N ILE A 197 -11.44 11.56 -6.38
CA ILE A 197 -10.27 12.25 -6.93
C ILE A 197 -9.22 11.24 -7.36
N ALA A 198 -8.98 10.20 -6.56
CA ALA A 198 -7.96 9.20 -6.82
C ALA A 198 -8.27 8.39 -8.08
N LEU A 199 -9.51 7.92 -8.28
CA LEU A 199 -9.89 7.20 -9.51
C LEU A 199 -9.63 8.06 -10.76
N LYS A 200 -9.92 9.36 -10.67
CA LYS A 200 -9.68 10.31 -11.76
C LYS A 200 -8.20 10.48 -12.06
N GLN A 201 -7.39 10.75 -11.03
CA GLN A 201 -5.92 10.93 -11.18
C GLN A 201 -5.24 9.68 -11.72
N LEU A 202 -5.74 8.50 -11.35
CA LEU A 202 -5.20 7.21 -11.76
C LEU A 202 -5.72 6.72 -13.11
N GLY A 203 -6.63 7.45 -13.76
CA GLY A 203 -7.18 7.09 -15.07
C GLY A 203 -8.18 5.92 -15.05
N TYR A 204 -8.77 5.61 -13.88
CA TYR A 204 -9.76 4.53 -13.74
C TYR A 204 -11.20 4.96 -14.10
N LEU A 205 -11.43 6.25 -14.33
CA LEU A 205 -12.72 6.78 -14.81
C LEU A 205 -12.77 6.68 -16.34
N THR A 206 -13.57 5.74 -16.83
CA THR A 206 -13.80 5.49 -18.26
C THR A 206 -15.29 5.35 -18.55
N ASP A 207 -15.68 5.44 -19.82
CA ASP A 207 -17.07 5.24 -20.25
C ASP A 207 -17.53 3.78 -20.08
N GLU A 208 -16.60 2.82 -20.11
CA GLU A 208 -16.85 1.40 -19.87
C GLU A 208 -16.74 1.05 -18.37
N ILE A 209 -17.67 0.23 -17.85
CA ILE A 209 -17.66 -0.28 -16.47
C ILE A 209 -17.78 -1.81 -16.52
N PRO A 210 -16.79 -2.57 -16.01
CA PRO A 210 -15.50 -2.11 -15.49
C PRO A 210 -14.62 -1.54 -16.61
N PRO A 211 -13.62 -0.70 -16.31
CA PRO A 211 -12.72 -0.18 -17.32
C PRO A 211 -11.94 -1.33 -17.98
N ASN A 212 -11.56 -1.13 -19.24
CA ASN A 212 -10.59 -2.01 -19.87
C ASN A 212 -9.19 -1.81 -19.26
N TYR A 213 -8.87 -2.61 -18.25
CA TYR A 213 -7.59 -2.57 -17.55
C TYR A 213 -6.38 -2.80 -18.46
N ALA A 214 -6.53 -3.35 -19.68
CA ALA A 214 -5.42 -3.50 -20.61
C ALA A 214 -5.07 -2.20 -21.34
N THR A 215 -6.02 -1.28 -21.53
CA THR A 215 -5.82 -0.04 -22.28
C THR A 215 -5.43 1.14 -21.40
N ILE A 216 -5.92 1.20 -20.15
CA ILE A 216 -5.47 2.17 -19.14
C ILE A 216 -3.95 2.13 -18.95
N CYS A 217 -3.32 0.98 -19.22
CA CYS A 217 -1.90 0.74 -18.97
C CYS A 217 -0.93 1.25 -20.04
N ASN A 218 -1.42 1.79 -21.15
CA ASN A 218 -0.59 2.19 -22.30
C ASN A 218 -0.44 3.70 -22.48
N ASN A 219 -1.12 4.51 -21.67
CA ASN A 219 -0.97 5.97 -21.62
C ASN A 219 -0.05 6.37 -20.47
#